data_AF-A0A3M6TZK1-F1
#
_entry.id   AF-A0A3M6TZK1-F1
#
_cell.length_a   1.000
_cell.length_b   1.000
_cell.length_c   1.000
_cell.angle_alpha   90.00
_cell.angle_beta   90.00
_cell.angle_gamma   90.00
#
_symmetry.space_group_name_H-M   'P 1'
#
loop_
_entity.id
_entity.type
_entity.pdbx_description
1 polymer ?
#
loop_
_entity_poly.entity_id
_entity_poly.type
_entity_poly.pdbx_seq_one_letter_code
_entity_poly.pdbx_strand_id
1 'polypeptide(L)'
;MHHKCPGGWLVVCNVVFNGSSDISATSSYRGIQNYDDHSKMCLGKEAMKQFQTILSFTQLRFYCRKQNTGRTFHVVTAANSSGQAVVRYFSDLTDAMPNACGSFVRMDDDDSLLAENCHKWGEENGTHMVGKWGHSNVKQRLYNHAAFIAGHYHWVIQSSRWECDDFRGNVSIGDFWKIFVR
;
A
#
# COMPACT_ATOMS: atom_id res chain seq x y z
N MET A 1 -22.40 6.25 -6.93
CA MET A 1 -21.92 7.54 -6.39
C MET A 1 -20.42 7.41 -6.17
N HIS A 2 -19.61 8.20 -6.87
CA HIS A 2 -18.15 8.17 -6.68
C HIS A 2 -17.82 8.74 -5.30
N HIS A 3 -17.29 7.91 -4.41
CA HIS A 3 -16.79 8.33 -3.11
C HIS A 3 -15.52 9.18 -3.31
N LYS A 4 -15.70 10.46 -3.66
CA LYS A 4 -14.65 11.48 -3.59
C LYS A 4 -14.35 11.70 -2.11
N CYS A 5 -13.19 11.24 -1.64
CA CYS A 5 -12.65 11.74 -0.37
C CYS A 5 -12.36 13.25 -0.51
N PRO A 6 -12.55 14.07 0.54
CA PRO A 6 -12.14 15.47 0.52
C PRO A 6 -10.65 15.57 0.14
N GLY A 7 -10.32 16.41 -0.85
CA GLY A 7 -8.93 16.63 -1.29
C GLY A 7 -8.47 15.91 -2.56
N GLY A 8 -9.38 15.37 -3.37
CA GLY A 8 -9.06 14.90 -4.73
C GLY A 8 -8.46 13.50 -4.83
N TRP A 9 -8.50 12.72 -3.76
CA TRP A 9 -7.99 11.35 -3.73
C TRP A 9 -9.00 10.33 -4.22
N LEU A 10 -8.54 9.37 -5.02
CA LEU A 10 -9.29 8.21 -5.48
C LEU A 10 -8.78 6.95 -4.80
N VAL A 11 -9.68 6.09 -4.34
CA VAL A 11 -9.35 4.85 -3.65
C VAL A 11 -9.01 3.76 -4.67
N VAL A 12 -7.86 3.10 -4.51
CA VAL A 12 -7.40 1.97 -5.34
C VAL A 12 -7.25 0.68 -4.55
N CYS A 13 -7.26 0.75 -3.22
CA CYS A 13 -7.34 -0.39 -2.33
C CYS A 13 -8.07 0.06 -1.06
N ASN A 14 -9.09 -0.67 -0.65
CA ASN A 14 -9.87 -0.44 0.56
C ASN A 14 -10.18 -1.78 1.18
N VAL A 15 -9.50 -2.06 2.29
CA VAL A 15 -9.70 -3.28 3.05
C VAL A 15 -10.00 -2.90 4.50
N VAL A 16 -11.15 -3.33 5.00
CA VAL A 16 -11.56 -3.19 6.40
C VAL A 16 -11.88 -4.58 6.91
N PHE A 17 -11.20 -4.99 7.99
CA PHE A 17 -11.42 -6.32 8.55
C PHE A 17 -12.78 -6.37 9.24
N ASN A 18 -13.61 -7.33 8.83
CA ASN A 18 -14.97 -7.55 9.35
C ASN A 18 -15.17 -8.94 9.96
N GLY A 19 -14.08 -9.67 10.25
CA GLY A 19 -14.11 -11.04 10.76
C GLY A 19 -13.81 -12.12 9.72
N SER A 20 -13.74 -11.78 8.42
CA SER A 20 -13.28 -12.69 7.35
C SER A 20 -12.02 -12.15 6.68
N SER A 21 -11.08 -13.06 6.38
CA SER A 21 -9.80 -12.80 5.72
C SER A 21 -9.88 -12.85 4.18
N ASP A 22 -11.07 -12.97 3.60
CA ASP A 22 -11.24 -12.96 2.15
C ASP A 22 -11.03 -11.54 1.61
N ILE A 23 -10.09 -11.38 0.68
CA ILE A 23 -9.84 -10.13 -0.04
C ILE A 23 -10.25 -10.35 -1.50
N SER A 24 -11.06 -9.44 -2.03
CA SER A 24 -11.38 -9.43 -3.44
C SER A 24 -10.38 -8.55 -4.19
N ALA A 25 -9.47 -9.16 -4.94
CA ALA A 25 -8.61 -8.44 -5.87
C ALA A 25 -9.28 -8.41 -7.25
N THR A 26 -9.35 -7.24 -7.89
CA THR A 26 -9.84 -7.13 -9.28
C THR A 26 -8.70 -6.83 -10.24
N SER A 27 -8.74 -7.48 -11.41
CA SER A 27 -7.82 -7.22 -12.51
C SER A 27 -8.24 -6.02 -13.38
N SER A 28 -9.41 -5.42 -13.13
CA SER A 28 -9.94 -4.30 -13.92
C SER A 28 -10.38 -3.14 -13.04
N TYR A 29 -10.03 -1.91 -13.43
CA TYR A 29 -10.50 -0.72 -12.73
C TYR A 29 -12.02 -0.56 -12.78
N ARG A 30 -12.68 -1.10 -13.81
CA ARG A 30 -14.15 -1.14 -13.89
C ARG A 30 -14.74 -2.07 -12.83
N GLY A 31 -13.96 -3.05 -12.39
CA GLY A 31 -14.30 -3.92 -11.28
C GLY A 31 -14.57 -3.17 -9.97
N ILE A 32 -13.98 -1.98 -9.77
CA ILE A 32 -14.28 -1.13 -8.59
C ILE A 32 -15.79 -0.86 -8.48
N GLN A 33 -16.47 -0.59 -9.61
CA GLN A 33 -17.90 -0.27 -9.61
C GLN A 33 -18.79 -1.49 -9.33
N ASN A 34 -18.25 -2.70 -9.47
CA ASN A 34 -18.99 -3.96 -9.41
C ASN A 34 -18.87 -4.65 -8.05
N TYR A 35 -18.25 -4.02 -7.05
CA TYR A 35 -18.18 -4.57 -5.70
C TYR A 35 -19.38 -4.12 -4.87
N ASP A 36 -20.21 -5.08 -4.48
CA ASP A 36 -21.26 -4.83 -3.49
C ASP A 36 -20.66 -4.42 -2.14
N ASP A 37 -19.53 -5.03 -1.77
CA ASP A 37 -18.73 -4.67 -0.61
C ASP A 37 -17.40 -4.01 -1.02
N HIS A 38 -17.39 -2.68 -1.02
CA HIS A 38 -16.18 -1.90 -1.31
C HIS A 38 -15.12 -1.99 -0.20
N SER A 39 -15.41 -2.66 0.93
CA SER A 39 -14.48 -2.79 2.06
C SER A 39 -13.47 -3.93 1.94
N LYS A 40 -13.44 -4.65 0.81
CA LYS A 40 -12.52 -5.77 0.56
C LYS A 40 -11.91 -5.74 -0.84
N MET A 41 -11.62 -4.56 -1.37
CA MET A 41 -11.26 -4.39 -2.78
C MET A 41 -9.88 -3.77 -2.96
N CYS A 42 -9.01 -4.40 -3.78
CA CYS A 42 -7.75 -3.79 -4.24
C CYS A 42 -7.54 -3.98 -5.73
N LEU A 43 -7.02 -2.95 -6.40
CA LEU A 43 -6.61 -3.03 -7.79
C LEU A 43 -5.38 -3.92 -7.92
N GLY A 44 -5.45 -4.86 -8.86
CA GLY A 44 -4.30 -5.63 -9.30
C GLY A 44 -3.36 -4.82 -10.20
N LYS A 45 -2.18 -5.38 -10.45
CA LYS A 45 -1.12 -4.84 -11.31
C LYS A 45 -1.64 -4.22 -12.62
N GLU A 46 -2.44 -4.96 -13.39
CA GLU A 46 -2.88 -4.49 -14.71
C GLU A 46 -3.93 -3.38 -14.63
N ALA A 47 -4.76 -3.41 -13.59
CA ALA A 47 -5.70 -2.33 -13.33
C ALA A 47 -4.97 -1.04 -12.94
N MET A 48 -3.95 -1.12 -12.09
CA MET A 48 -3.11 0.03 -11.72
C MET A 48 -2.43 0.65 -12.94
N LYS A 49 -1.90 -0.16 -13.85
CA LYS A 49 -1.29 0.29 -15.10
C LYS A 49 -2.28 1.04 -15.99
N GLN A 50 -3.47 0.49 -16.19
CA GLN A 50 -4.54 1.15 -16.94
C GLN A 50 -4.97 2.46 -16.26
N PHE A 51 -5.11 2.45 -14.94
CA PHE A 51 -5.48 3.63 -14.16
C PHE A 51 -4.46 4.75 -14.32
N GLN A 52 -3.17 4.41 -14.32
CA GLN A 52 -2.10 5.38 -14.52
C GLN A 52 -2.14 5.98 -15.93
N THR A 53 -2.42 5.20 -16.97
CA THR A 53 -2.57 5.70 -18.33
C THR A 53 -3.75 6.66 -18.49
N ILE A 54 -4.86 6.41 -17.77
CA ILE A 54 -6.10 7.20 -17.91
C ILE A 54 -6.05 8.47 -17.07
N LEU A 55 -5.60 8.38 -15.81
CA LEU A 55 -5.67 9.48 -14.85
C LEU A 55 -4.36 10.25 -14.73
N SER A 56 -3.22 9.65 -15.12
CA SER A 56 -1.89 10.23 -14.97
C SER A 56 -1.63 10.73 -13.54
N PHE A 57 -1.98 9.92 -12.54
CA PHE A 57 -1.79 10.29 -11.14
C PHE A 57 -0.29 10.40 -10.83
N THR A 58 0.02 11.28 -9.88
CA THR A 58 1.40 11.66 -9.53
C THR A 58 1.77 11.31 -8.11
N GLN A 59 0.78 10.92 -7.28
CA GLN A 59 1.04 10.50 -5.91
C GLN A 59 0.24 9.27 -5.52
N LEU A 60 0.86 8.48 -4.64
CA LEU A 60 0.22 7.40 -3.89
C LEU A 60 0.16 7.76 -2.41
N ARG A 61 -0.89 7.30 -1.73
CA ARG A 61 -1.07 7.44 -0.28
C ARG A 61 -1.37 6.08 0.30
N PHE A 62 -0.54 5.63 1.23
CA PHE A 62 -0.73 4.40 1.98
C PHE A 62 -1.21 4.76 3.38
N TYR A 63 -2.31 4.15 3.82
CA TYR A 63 -2.91 4.41 5.11
C TYR A 63 -3.47 3.14 5.75
N CYS A 64 -2.92 2.73 6.88
CA CYS A 64 -3.44 1.61 7.64
C CYS A 64 -3.35 1.90 9.14
N ARG A 65 -4.21 1.22 9.90
CA ARG A 65 -4.19 1.25 11.36
C ARG A 65 -4.73 -0.07 11.89
N LYS A 66 -4.07 -0.58 12.92
CA LYS A 66 -4.59 -1.69 13.73
C LYS A 66 -4.81 -1.25 15.16
N GLN A 67 -5.90 -1.71 15.74
CA GLN A 67 -6.23 -1.39 17.13
C GLN A 67 -5.23 -1.98 18.12
N ASN A 68 -4.71 -3.17 17.84
CA ASN A 68 -3.82 -3.90 18.75
C ASN A 68 -2.46 -3.20 18.96
N THR A 69 -1.88 -2.62 17.91
CA THR A 69 -0.65 -1.83 18.00
C THR A 69 -0.93 -0.41 18.45
N GLY A 70 -2.12 0.10 18.15
CA GLY A 70 -2.48 1.49 18.38
C GLY A 70 -1.74 2.48 17.48
N ARG A 71 -0.90 2.00 16.56
CA ARG A 71 -0.11 2.81 15.62
C ARG A 71 -0.78 2.91 14.26
N THR A 72 -0.51 4.00 13.59
CA THR A 72 -1.00 4.40 12.29
C THR A 72 0.20 4.52 11.36
N PHE A 73 0.18 3.75 10.27
CA PHE A 73 1.09 3.98 9.14
C PHE A 73 0.35 4.82 8.10
N HIS A 74 0.85 6.01 7.84
CA HIS A 74 0.21 6.97 6.95
C HIS A 74 1.22 7.84 6.22
N VAL A 75 1.48 7.48 4.97
CA VAL A 75 2.49 8.15 4.14
C VAL A 75 1.93 8.51 2.77
N VAL A 76 2.45 9.60 2.21
CA VAL A 76 2.16 10.05 0.84
C VAL A 76 3.47 10.16 0.09
N THR A 77 3.53 9.67 -1.15
CA THR A 77 4.73 9.82 -1.98
C THR A 77 5.09 11.30 -2.16
N ALA A 78 6.36 11.65 -2.04
CA ALA A 78 6.84 13.02 -2.14
C ALA A 78 6.65 13.56 -3.57
N ALA A 79 6.42 14.87 -3.70
CA ALA A 79 6.30 15.55 -4.99
C ALA A 79 7.68 15.82 -5.61
N ASN A 80 8.47 14.76 -5.80
CA ASN A 80 9.82 14.79 -6.35
C ASN A 80 10.08 13.53 -7.22
N SER A 81 11.27 13.44 -7.81
CA SER A 81 11.65 12.30 -8.65
C SER A 81 11.63 10.96 -7.91
N SER A 82 11.97 10.95 -6.62
CA SER A 82 11.92 9.74 -5.78
C SER A 82 10.49 9.25 -5.58
N GLY A 83 9.54 10.14 -5.28
CA GLY A 83 8.12 9.78 -5.19
C GLY A 83 7.53 9.36 -6.53
N GLN A 84 7.95 10.00 -7.63
CA GLN A 84 7.55 9.57 -8.98
C GLN A 84 8.05 8.14 -9.29
N ALA A 85 9.24 7.76 -8.83
CA ALA A 85 9.74 6.39 -8.99
C ALA A 85 8.84 5.37 -8.27
N VAL A 86 8.30 5.71 -7.09
CA VAL A 86 7.32 4.91 -6.35
C VAL A 86 6.02 4.73 -7.14
N VAL A 87 5.49 5.82 -7.70
CA VAL A 87 4.29 5.78 -8.56
C VAL A 87 4.51 4.87 -9.76
N ARG A 88 5.64 5.00 -10.46
CA ARG A 88 5.97 4.15 -11.61
C ARG A 88 6.09 2.67 -11.25
N TYR A 89 6.71 2.37 -10.11
CA TYR A 89 6.86 1.00 -9.62
C TYR A 89 5.50 0.36 -9.33
N PHE A 90 4.66 1.00 -8.51
CA PHE A 90 3.35 0.45 -8.16
C PHE A 90 2.31 0.49 -9.29
N SER A 91 2.57 1.28 -10.35
CA SER A 91 1.75 1.33 -11.57
C SER A 91 2.21 0.39 -12.67
N ASP A 92 3.16 -0.50 -12.38
CA ASP A 92 3.68 -1.47 -13.36
C ASP A 92 4.34 -0.85 -14.60
N LEU A 93 4.95 0.32 -14.42
CA LEU A 93 5.72 1.00 -15.46
C LEU A 93 7.22 0.70 -15.38
N THR A 94 7.66 0.06 -14.29
CA THR A 94 9.03 -0.40 -14.08
C THR A 94 9.08 -1.49 -13.02
N ASP A 95 10.07 -2.38 -13.11
CA ASP A 95 10.38 -3.35 -12.05
C ASP A 95 11.53 -2.92 -11.15
N ALA A 96 12.16 -1.78 -11.45
CA ALA A 96 13.17 -1.19 -10.58
C ALA A 96 12.53 -0.77 -9.25
N MET A 97 12.98 -1.38 -8.15
CA MET A 97 12.52 -1.06 -6.80
C MET A 97 13.08 0.31 -6.37
N PRO A 98 12.22 1.30 -6.05
CA PRO A 98 12.66 2.64 -5.69
C PRO A 98 13.17 2.69 -4.25
N ASN A 99 14.10 3.61 -3.99
CA ASN A 99 14.55 3.92 -2.62
C ASN A 99 13.37 4.39 -1.76
N ALA A 100 13.31 3.91 -0.52
CA ALA A 100 12.25 4.25 0.42
C ALA A 100 12.45 5.64 1.01
N CYS A 101 13.60 5.91 1.64
CA CYS A 101 13.85 7.22 2.23
C CYS A 101 13.87 8.35 1.19
N GLY A 102 13.22 9.47 1.52
CA GLY A 102 13.11 10.64 0.63
C GLY A 102 12.04 10.50 -0.48
N SER A 103 11.41 9.34 -0.61
CA SER A 103 10.35 9.09 -1.61
C SER A 103 8.93 9.34 -1.09
N PHE A 104 8.76 9.59 0.21
CA PHE A 104 7.48 9.85 0.84
C PHE A 104 7.60 10.90 1.95
N VAL A 105 6.46 11.47 2.33
CA VAL A 105 6.25 12.30 3.51
C VAL A 105 5.32 11.56 4.47
N ARG A 106 5.60 11.67 5.77
CA ARG A 106 4.71 11.20 6.84
C ARG A 106 3.55 12.19 6.97
N MET A 107 2.33 11.68 7.13
CA MET A 107 1.16 12.52 7.41
C MET A 107 1.07 12.83 8.91
N ASP A 108 0.29 13.83 9.28
CA ASP A 108 0.27 14.37 10.65
C ASP A 108 -0.11 13.34 11.74
N ASP A 109 -0.89 12.31 11.38
CA ASP A 109 -1.32 11.22 12.25
C ASP A 109 -0.48 9.95 12.12
N ASP A 110 0.65 9.98 11.39
CA ASP A 110 1.59 8.87 11.33
C ASP A 110 2.49 8.81 12.56
N ASP A 111 2.43 7.70 13.28
CA ASP A 111 3.28 7.37 14.43
C ASP A 111 3.94 5.97 14.25
N SER A 112 4.05 5.53 12.99
CA SER A 112 4.54 4.19 12.66
C SER A 112 6.06 4.06 12.79
N LEU A 113 6.49 2.91 13.32
CA LEU A 113 7.92 2.58 13.37
C LEU A 113 8.46 2.16 11.99
N LEU A 114 7.58 1.67 11.12
CA LEU A 114 7.87 1.35 9.74
C LEU A 114 8.33 2.60 8.98
N ALA A 115 7.58 3.71 9.02
CA ALA A 115 7.95 4.94 8.32
C ALA A 115 9.27 5.55 8.84
N GLU A 116 9.53 5.45 10.14
CA GLU A 116 10.76 5.93 10.78
C GLU A 116 12.02 5.19 10.31
N ASN A 117 11.87 3.94 9.88
CA ASN A 117 12.98 3.05 9.54
C ASN A 117 13.03 2.74 8.04
N CYS A 118 12.70 3.71 7.18
CA CYS A 118 12.71 3.57 5.71
C CYS A 118 14.01 2.98 5.13
N HIS A 119 15.16 3.23 5.76
CA HIS A 119 16.47 2.74 5.31
C HIS A 119 16.63 1.22 5.47
N LYS A 120 15.72 0.57 6.22
CA LYS A 120 15.68 -0.89 6.42
C LYS A 120 14.59 -1.57 5.60
N TRP A 121 13.96 -0.87 4.67
CA TRP A 121 12.86 -1.44 3.91
C TRP A 121 13.33 -2.43 2.86
N GLY A 122 12.49 -3.42 2.59
CA GLY A 122 12.51 -4.18 1.36
C GLY A 122 13.47 -5.35 1.31
N GLU A 123 13.39 -6.07 0.20
CA GLU A 123 14.27 -7.17 -0.16
C GLU A 123 14.56 -7.16 -1.66
N GLU A 124 15.84 -7.14 -2.03
CA GLU A 124 16.28 -7.20 -3.42
C GLU A 124 17.29 -8.35 -3.61
N ASN A 125 17.01 -9.27 -4.53
CA ASN A 125 17.88 -10.39 -4.91
C ASN A 125 18.39 -11.25 -3.74
N GLY A 126 17.50 -11.60 -2.82
CA GLY A 126 17.75 -12.37 -1.60
C GLY A 126 18.27 -11.53 -0.42
N THR A 127 18.52 -10.24 -0.59
CA THR A 127 19.09 -9.39 0.45
C THR A 127 18.01 -8.52 1.08
N HIS A 128 17.80 -8.66 2.39
CA HIS A 128 16.86 -7.85 3.16
C HIS A 128 17.45 -6.52 3.62
N MET A 129 16.58 -5.57 3.99
CA MET A 129 16.95 -4.26 4.54
C MET A 129 17.78 -3.40 3.59
N VAL A 130 17.40 -3.40 2.33
CA VAL A 130 18.08 -2.69 1.23
C VAL A 130 17.67 -1.22 1.08
N GLY A 131 16.76 -0.74 1.93
CA GLY A 131 16.26 0.64 1.91
C GLY A 131 15.35 0.94 0.72
N LYS A 132 14.63 -0.05 0.20
CA LYS A 132 13.78 0.05 -0.99
C LYS A 132 12.34 -0.38 -0.71
N TRP A 133 11.41 0.11 -1.52
CA TRP A 133 10.04 -0.39 -1.54
C TRP A 133 9.97 -1.78 -2.16
N GLY A 134 9.10 -2.64 -1.62
CA GLY A 134 8.77 -3.93 -2.23
C GLY A 134 9.68 -5.10 -1.81
N HIS A 135 9.36 -6.26 -2.37
CA HIS A 135 10.06 -7.54 -2.20
C HIS A 135 10.26 -8.17 -3.58
N SER A 136 11.40 -8.80 -3.83
CA SER A 136 11.66 -9.49 -5.09
C SER A 136 10.67 -10.64 -5.28
N ASN A 137 10.25 -10.93 -6.50
CA ASN A 137 9.36 -12.05 -6.81
C ASN A 137 7.90 -11.95 -6.29
N VAL A 138 7.48 -10.79 -5.75
CA VAL A 138 6.07 -10.58 -5.36
C VAL A 138 5.27 -9.97 -6.50
N LYS A 139 4.35 -10.75 -7.09
CA LYS A 139 3.49 -10.29 -8.21
C LYS A 139 2.53 -9.17 -7.82
N GLN A 140 1.96 -9.23 -6.61
CA GLN A 140 0.97 -8.25 -6.13
C GLN A 140 1.62 -7.20 -5.21
N ARG A 141 2.67 -6.54 -5.72
CA ARG A 141 3.51 -5.60 -4.94
C ARG A 141 2.75 -4.48 -4.24
N LEU A 142 1.60 -4.04 -4.77
CA LEU A 142 0.83 -2.92 -4.23
C LEU A 142 0.40 -3.14 -2.76
N TYR A 143 0.04 -4.38 -2.41
CA TYR A 143 -0.49 -4.70 -1.08
C TYR A 143 0.18 -5.91 -0.43
N ASN A 144 1.01 -6.67 -1.15
CA ASN A 144 1.84 -7.73 -0.58
C ASN A 144 3.29 -7.24 -0.45
N HIS A 145 3.74 -7.00 0.79
CA HIS A 145 5.06 -6.45 1.13
C HIS A 145 5.39 -5.14 0.43
N ALA A 146 4.44 -4.20 0.37
CA ALA A 146 4.67 -2.91 -0.28
C ALA A 146 5.80 -2.12 0.41
N ALA A 147 5.73 -2.06 1.74
CA ALA A 147 6.75 -1.52 2.63
C ALA A 147 6.93 -2.51 3.78
N PHE A 148 8.14 -2.96 4.06
CA PHE A 148 8.37 -3.88 5.18
C PHE A 148 9.81 -3.89 5.64
N ILE A 149 10.00 -4.26 6.90
CA ILE A 149 11.31 -4.57 7.48
C ILE A 149 11.28 -6.05 7.88
N ALA A 150 12.24 -6.83 7.39
CA ALA A 150 12.30 -8.27 7.62
C ALA A 150 12.20 -8.58 9.13
N GLY A 151 11.19 -9.37 9.51
CA GLY A 151 10.93 -9.77 10.90
C GLY A 151 10.37 -8.71 11.85
N HIS A 152 10.03 -7.49 11.38
CA HIS A 152 9.63 -6.38 12.25
C HIS A 152 8.29 -5.72 11.92
N TYR A 153 8.25 -4.75 11.00
CA TYR A 153 7.04 -3.95 10.70
C TYR A 153 6.71 -4.07 9.22
N HIS A 154 5.45 -4.33 8.90
CA HIS A 154 5.04 -4.72 7.55
C HIS A 154 3.80 -3.93 7.12
N TRP A 155 3.72 -3.64 5.83
CA TRP A 155 2.50 -3.36 5.08
C TRP A 155 2.23 -4.59 4.21
N VAL A 156 1.35 -5.47 4.69
CA VAL A 156 1.02 -6.73 4.02
C VAL A 156 -0.46 -7.04 4.16
N ILE A 157 -1.09 -7.36 3.04
CA ILE A 157 -2.43 -7.92 2.94
C ILE A 157 -2.34 -9.17 2.07
N GLN A 158 -2.50 -10.35 2.67
CA GLN A 158 -2.61 -11.64 1.99
C GLN A 158 -3.45 -12.59 2.83
N SER A 159 -3.87 -13.74 2.27
CA SER A 159 -4.84 -14.66 2.89
C SER A 159 -4.55 -15.02 4.36
N SER A 160 -3.28 -15.10 4.77
CA SER A 160 -2.87 -15.43 6.14
C SER A 160 -2.10 -14.34 6.88
N ARG A 161 -1.86 -13.17 6.28
CA ARG A 161 -1.08 -12.09 6.90
C ARG A 161 -1.73 -10.74 6.63
N TRP A 162 -2.04 -10.06 7.72
CA TRP A 162 -2.74 -8.79 7.77
C TRP A 162 -1.98 -7.88 8.71
N GLU A 163 -1.00 -7.19 8.13
CA GLU A 163 0.02 -6.49 8.88
C GLU A 163 0.03 -5.01 8.49
N CYS A 164 0.06 -4.19 9.53
CA CYS A 164 0.14 -2.75 9.46
C CYS A 164 1.05 -2.29 10.59
N ASP A 165 2.27 -1.94 10.23
CA ASP A 165 3.31 -1.54 11.18
C ASP A 165 3.54 -2.59 12.29
N ASP A 166 3.39 -3.87 11.95
CA ASP A 166 3.62 -5.01 12.83
C ASP A 166 4.10 -6.25 12.04
N PHE A 167 4.31 -7.36 12.73
CA PHE A 167 4.65 -8.65 12.14
C PHE A 167 3.89 -9.75 12.86
N ARG A 168 3.06 -10.47 12.12
CA ARG A 168 2.18 -11.53 12.63
C ARG A 168 1.30 -11.12 13.82
N GLY A 169 0.96 -9.84 13.94
CA GLY A 169 0.05 -9.37 14.98
C GLY A 169 -1.42 -9.68 14.66
N ASN A 170 -2.23 -9.85 15.70
CA ASN A 170 -3.66 -10.09 15.57
C ASN A 170 -4.38 -8.95 14.82
N VAL A 171 -5.47 -9.28 14.15
CA VAL A 171 -6.36 -8.31 13.50
C VAL A 171 -7.67 -8.22 14.27
N SER A 172 -8.20 -7.01 14.39
CA SER A 172 -9.47 -6.71 15.07
C SER A 172 -10.48 -6.16 14.06
N ILE A 173 -11.77 -6.38 14.32
CA ILE A 173 -12.84 -5.82 13.49
C ILE A 173 -12.70 -4.29 13.46
N GLY A 174 -12.68 -3.72 12.26
CA GLY A 174 -12.47 -2.29 12.03
C GLY A 174 -11.03 -1.90 11.72
N ASP A 175 -10.05 -2.78 11.89
CA ASP A 175 -8.69 -2.56 11.37
C ASP A 175 -8.75 -2.40 9.85
N PHE A 176 -7.92 -1.51 9.30
CA PHE A 176 -8.02 -1.16 7.89
C PHE A 176 -6.68 -0.95 7.19
N TRP A 177 -6.72 -1.11 5.87
CA TRP A 177 -5.67 -0.82 4.93
C TRP A 177 -6.26 -0.14 3.70
N LYS A 178 -5.75 1.04 3.37
CA LYS A 178 -6.26 1.87 2.29
C LYS A 178 -5.12 2.42 1.47
N ILE A 179 -5.28 2.39 0.15
CA ILE A 179 -4.34 3.00 -0.79
C ILE A 179 -5.13 3.94 -1.69
N PHE A 180 -4.60 5.14 -1.88
CA PHE A 180 -5.21 6.18 -2.70
C PHE A 180 -4.24 6.69 -3.75
N VAL A 181 -4.78 7.26 -4.82
CA VAL A 181 -4.06 7.95 -5.89
C VAL A 181 -4.59 9.37 -6.11
N ARG A 182 -3.74 10.29 -6.57
CA ARG A 182 -4.12 11.60 -7.09
C ARG A 182 -3.15 12.12 -8.14
#